data_AF-A0A358IXJ0-F1
#
_entry.id   AF-A0A358IXJ0-F1
#
_cell.length_a   1.000
_cell.length_b   1.000
_cell.length_c   1.000
_cell.angle_alpha   90.00
_cell.angle_beta   90.00
_cell.angle_gamma   90.00
#
_symmetry.space_group_name_H-M   'P 1'
#
loop_
_entity.id
_entity.type
_entity.pdbx_description
1 polymer ?
#
loop_
_entity_poly.entity_id
_entity_poly.type
_entity_poly.pdbx_seq_one_letter_code
_entity_poly.pdbx_strand_id
1 'polypeptide(L)'
;GYSFNLDGTNIYMTMAALFIAQALNIDLSLQDQILLLLVAMLSSKGAAGITGAGFITLAATLSVVPSVPVAGMALILGIDRFMSECRALTNFIGNAVATIVVARWEGELDRDALKAALDGGPQPLAAAPDPAAGPGDDLVLADD
;
A
#
# COMPACT_ATOMS: atom_id res chain seq x y z
N GLY A 1 -5.02 -11.14 -0.53
CA GLY A 1 -5.23 -9.87 -1.26
C GLY A 1 -4.41 -8.73 -0.69
N TYR A 2 -4.69 -8.29 0.54
CA TYR A 2 -4.14 -7.06 1.12
C TYR A 2 -2.60 -6.95 1.21
N SER A 3 -1.90 -8.05 1.50
CA SER A 3 -0.45 -8.05 1.70
C SER A 3 0.39 -8.03 0.41
N PHE A 4 -0.20 -8.15 -0.79
CA PHE A 4 0.57 -8.18 -2.05
C PHE A 4 0.58 -6.86 -2.82
N ASN A 5 -0.27 -5.89 -2.46
CA ASN A 5 -0.22 -4.54 -3.01
C ASN A 5 0.54 -3.61 -2.06
N LEU A 6 1.85 -3.53 -2.27
CA LEU A 6 2.78 -2.74 -1.45
C LEU A 6 3.44 -1.63 -2.27
N ASP A 7 2.78 -1.15 -3.32
CA ASP A 7 3.32 -0.14 -4.21
C ASP A 7 3.73 1.12 -3.44
N GLY A 8 2.91 1.57 -2.49
CA GLY A 8 3.25 2.71 -1.63
C GLY A 8 4.49 2.48 -0.76
N THR A 9 4.75 1.23 -0.37
CA THR A 9 5.93 0.87 0.45
C THR A 9 7.20 0.91 -0.38
N ASN A 10 7.10 0.40 -1.61
CA ASN A 10 8.24 0.33 -2.50
C ASN A 10 8.65 1.73 -2.98
N ILE A 11 7.66 2.56 -3.35
CA ILE A 11 7.87 3.97 -3.69
C ILE A 11 8.50 4.72 -2.51
N TYR A 12 7.97 4.54 -1.30
CA TYR A 12 8.51 5.20 -0.11
C TYR A 12 9.96 4.81 0.14
N MET A 13 10.28 3.51 0.15
CA MET A 13 11.64 3.04 0.42
C MET A 13 12.65 3.57 -0.59
N THR A 14 12.32 3.57 -1.87
CA THR A 14 13.21 4.09 -2.92
C THR A 14 13.39 5.60 -2.82
N MET A 15 12.31 6.33 -2.56
CA MET A 15 12.37 7.80 -2.44
C MET A 15 13.10 8.24 -1.16
N ALA A 16 12.90 7.54 -0.05
CA ALA A 16 13.56 7.80 1.22
C ALA A 16 15.07 7.56 1.12
N ALA A 17 15.49 6.47 0.47
CA ALA A 17 16.90 6.17 0.26
C ALA A 17 17.59 7.24 -0.63
N LEU A 18 16.94 7.64 -1.72
CA LEU A 18 17.45 8.72 -2.59
C LEU A 18 17.51 10.06 -1.85
N PHE A 19 16.49 10.38 -1.06
CA PHE A 19 16.46 11.60 -0.25
C PHE A 19 17.62 11.65 0.74
N ILE A 20 17.89 10.55 1.46
CA ILE A 20 19.02 10.50 2.40
C ILE A 20 20.35 10.68 1.67
N ALA A 21 20.55 9.99 0.55
CA ALA A 21 21.78 10.13 -0.23
C ALA A 21 21.99 11.58 -0.70
N GLN A 22 20.95 12.23 -1.23
CA GLN A 22 21.02 13.63 -1.64
C GLN A 22 21.26 14.58 -0.45
N ALA A 23 20.57 14.37 0.68
CA ALA A 23 20.72 15.19 1.88
C ALA A 23 22.15 15.11 2.47
N LEU A 24 22.83 13.99 2.26
CA LEU A 24 24.20 13.74 2.72
C LEU A 24 25.26 14.01 1.65
N ASN A 25 24.89 14.53 0.47
CA ASN A 25 25.79 14.70 -0.68
C ASN A 25 26.53 13.41 -1.08
N ILE A 26 25.85 12.28 -1.02
CA ILE A 26 26.34 10.98 -1.48
C ILE A 26 25.83 10.76 -2.91
N ASP A 27 26.75 10.68 -3.87
CA ASP A 27 26.42 10.26 -5.22
C ASP A 27 26.14 8.76 -5.26
N LEU A 28 24.90 8.40 -5.59
CA LEU A 28 24.50 7.02 -5.83
C LEU A 28 24.67 6.68 -7.30
N SER A 29 25.51 5.70 -7.59
CA SER A 29 25.64 5.18 -8.95
C SER A 29 24.33 4.55 -9.41
N LEU A 30 24.12 4.43 -10.73
CA LEU A 30 22.95 3.75 -11.27
C LEU A 30 22.83 2.30 -10.74
N GLN A 31 23.96 1.65 -10.48
CA GLN A 31 24.02 0.30 -9.93
C GLN A 31 23.53 0.25 -8.48
N ASP A 32 23.88 1.25 -7.67
CA ASP A 32 23.39 1.37 -6.29
C ASP A 32 21.87 1.65 -6.26
N GLN A 33 21.38 2.47 -7.18
CA GLN A 33 19.95 2.76 -7.30
C GLN A 33 19.14 1.51 -7.68
N ILE A 34 19.66 0.71 -8.62
CA ILE A 34 19.04 -0.57 -9.00
C ILE A 34 19.09 -1.56 -7.83
N LEU A 35 20.21 -1.67 -7.12
CA LEU A 35 20.34 -2.54 -5.96
C LEU A 35 19.36 -2.15 -4.85
N LEU A 36 19.26 -0.85 -4.55
CA LEU A 36 18.29 -0.30 -3.58
C LEU A 36 16.86 -0.67 -3.97
N LEU A 37 16.50 -0.50 -5.25
CA LEU A 37 15.17 -0.84 -5.76
C LEU A 37 14.88 -2.34 -5.59
N LEU A 38 15.83 -3.21 -5.95
CA LEU A 38 15.66 -4.67 -5.84
C LEU A 38 15.51 -5.12 -4.39
N VAL A 39 16.32 -4.58 -3.48
CA VAL A 39 16.24 -4.91 -2.05
C VAL A 39 14.97 -4.34 -1.44
N ALA A 40 14.60 -3.10 -1.78
CA ALA A 40 13.31 -2.51 -1.37
C ALA A 40 12.14 -3.39 -1.80
N MET A 41 12.13 -3.85 -3.06
CA MET A 41 11.09 -4.74 -3.60
C MET A 41 10.99 -6.06 -2.84
N LEU A 42 12.14 -6.69 -2.60
CA LEU A 42 12.21 -7.97 -1.90
C LEU A 42 11.76 -7.81 -0.44
N SER A 43 12.30 -6.80 0.24
CA SER A 43 12.04 -6.53 1.65
C SER A 43 10.60 -6.05 1.89
N SER A 44 10.01 -5.34 0.92
CA SER A 44 8.61 -4.93 0.95
C SER A 44 7.67 -6.12 1.09
N LYS A 45 7.90 -7.22 0.36
CA LYS A 45 7.05 -8.42 0.42
C LYS A 45 7.15 -9.15 1.75
N GLY A 46 8.28 -9.06 2.46
CA GLY A 46 8.47 -9.61 3.80
C GLY A 46 7.79 -8.81 4.92
N ALA A 47 7.55 -7.51 4.71
CA ALA A 47 6.99 -6.60 5.72
C ALA A 47 5.45 -6.59 5.79
N ALA A 48 4.77 -7.37 4.94
CA ALA A 48 3.35 -7.24 4.65
C ALA A 48 2.37 -7.64 5.77
N GLY A 49 2.88 -8.07 6.93
CA GLY A 49 2.06 -8.60 8.04
C GLY A 49 2.24 -7.91 9.39
N ILE A 50 3.10 -6.89 9.50
CA ILE A 50 3.48 -6.31 10.81
C ILE A 50 3.32 -4.79 10.79
N THR A 51 2.51 -4.25 11.70
CA THR A 51 2.34 -2.81 11.90
C THR A 51 3.69 -2.18 12.29
N GLY A 52 4.10 -1.10 11.61
CA GLY A 52 5.37 -0.42 11.88
C GLY A 52 6.62 -1.05 11.25
N ALA A 53 6.49 -2.11 10.45
CA ALA A 53 7.65 -2.71 9.76
C ALA A 53 8.32 -1.80 8.71
N GLY A 54 7.66 -0.72 8.29
CA GLY A 54 8.18 0.19 7.25
C GLY A 54 9.57 0.76 7.58
N PHE A 55 9.75 1.29 8.79
CA PHE A 55 11.04 1.86 9.22
C PHE A 55 12.15 0.80 9.32
N ILE A 56 11.84 -0.37 9.86
CA ILE A 56 12.81 -1.48 9.97
C ILE A 56 13.25 -1.95 8.58
N THR A 57 12.30 -2.01 7.64
CA THR A 57 12.55 -2.40 6.25
C THR A 57 13.41 -1.35 5.54
N LEU A 58 13.16 -0.05 5.80
CA LEU A 58 14.01 1.04 5.31
C LEU A 58 15.44 0.91 5.85
N ALA A 59 15.60 0.68 7.15
CA ALA A 59 16.92 0.51 7.78
C ALA A 59 17.68 -0.70 7.20
N ALA A 60 16.99 -1.82 6.96
CA ALA A 60 17.56 -2.99 6.31
C ALA A 60 17.92 -2.75 4.84
N THR A 61 17.15 -1.92 4.13
CA THR A 61 17.41 -1.56 2.73
C THR A 61 18.55 -0.55 2.60
N LEU A 62 18.77 0.31 3.59
CA LEU A 62 19.90 1.23 3.60
C LEU A 62 21.21 0.55 3.97
N SER A 63 21.18 -0.51 4.79
CA SER A 63 22.39 -1.22 5.22
C SER A 63 23.11 -1.97 4.09
N VAL A 64 22.42 -2.29 2.99
CA VAL A 64 23.03 -2.90 1.79
C VAL A 64 23.80 -1.90 0.94
N VAL A 65 23.68 -0.60 1.19
CA VAL A 65 24.48 0.45 0.53
C VAL A 65 25.48 1.02 1.52
N PRO A 66 26.75 0.57 1.51
CA PRO A 66 27.73 0.93 2.54
C PRO A 66 28.05 2.43 2.60
N SER A 67 27.81 3.15 1.51
CA SER A 67 28.08 4.59 1.42
C SER A 67 27.08 5.44 2.19
N VAL A 68 25.87 4.92 2.49
CA VAL A 68 24.83 5.68 3.20
C VAL A 68 24.91 5.42 4.71
N PRO A 69 25.30 6.41 5.52
CA PRO A 69 25.43 6.21 6.96
C PRO A 69 24.06 6.06 7.61
N VAL A 70 23.97 5.12 8.55
CA VAL A 70 22.77 4.83 9.37
C VAL A 70 22.26 6.09 10.10
N ALA A 71 23.15 7.03 10.42
CA ALA A 71 22.80 8.33 11.00
C ALA A 71 21.84 9.16 10.11
N GLY A 72 21.86 8.96 8.79
CA GLY A 72 20.92 9.59 7.85
C GLY A 72 19.46 9.22 8.09
N MET A 73 19.18 8.07 8.74
CA MET A 73 17.82 7.67 9.11
C MET A 73 17.17 8.62 10.12
N ALA A 74 17.97 9.34 10.91
CA ALA A 74 17.47 10.35 11.85
C ALA A 74 16.69 11.47 11.13
N LEU A 75 17.03 11.75 9.86
CA LEU A 75 16.34 12.75 9.04
C LEU A 75 14.89 12.36 8.70
N ILE A 76 14.60 11.06 8.63
CA ILE A 76 13.29 10.53 8.23
C ILE A 76 12.47 10.08 9.44
N LEU A 77 13.13 9.79 10.56
CA LEU A 77 12.53 9.24 11.79
C LEU A 77 11.33 10.06 12.29
N GLY A 78 11.39 11.39 12.18
CA GLY A 78 10.29 12.28 12.58
C GLY A 78 9.07 12.23 11.66
N ILE A 79 9.26 11.93 10.39
CA ILE A 79 8.17 11.89 9.40
C ILE A 79 7.70 10.47 9.08
N ASP A 80 8.46 9.43 9.46
CA ASP A 80 8.18 8.04 9.11
C ASP A 80 6.77 7.60 9.55
N ARG A 81 6.32 8.05 10.73
CA ARG A 81 4.97 7.75 11.22
C ARG A 81 3.87 8.34 10.32
N PHE A 82 4.03 9.59 9.90
CA PHE A 82 3.11 10.23 8.96
C PHE A 82 3.16 9.55 7.58
N MET A 83 4.36 9.24 7.10
CA MET A 83 4.56 8.54 5.83
C MET A 83 3.97 7.12 5.85
N SER A 84 3.97 6.46 7.01
CA SER A 84 3.32 5.15 7.18
C SER A 84 1.80 5.24 7.03
N GLU A 85 1.16 6.35 7.41
CA GLU A 85 -0.26 6.58 7.18
C GLU A 85 -0.56 6.84 5.69
N CYS A 86 0.25 7.67 5.02
CA CYS A 86 0.15 7.88 3.57
C CYS A 86 0.31 6.57 2.79
N ARG A 87 1.20 5.69 3.25
CA ARG A 87 1.40 4.35 2.68
C ARG A 87 0.18 3.46 2.84
N ALA A 88 -0.48 3.51 3.99
CA ALA A 88 -1.73 2.78 4.21
C ALA A 88 -2.84 3.30 3.28
N LEU A 89 -2.96 4.62 3.13
CA LEU A 89 -3.95 5.25 2.24
C LEU A 89 -3.74 4.87 0.77
N THR A 90 -2.51 4.94 0.27
CA THR A 90 -2.20 4.58 -1.13
C THR A 90 -2.47 3.11 -1.43
N ASN A 91 -2.08 2.20 -0.52
CA ASN A 91 -2.40 0.78 -0.66
C ASN A 91 -3.92 0.52 -0.60
N PHE A 92 -4.65 1.25 0.25
CA PHE A 92 -6.11 1.16 0.34
C PHE A 92 -6.78 1.60 -0.96
N ILE A 93 -6.40 2.75 -1.50
CA ILE A 93 -6.92 3.26 -2.78
C ILE A 93 -6.62 2.28 -3.91
N GLY A 94 -5.40 1.76 -4.00
CA GLY A 94 -5.01 0.80 -5.03
C GLY A 94 -5.85 -0.48 -4.98
N ASN A 95 -6.10 -1.01 -3.78
CA ASN A 95 -6.98 -2.17 -3.61
C ASN A 95 -8.44 -1.86 -3.96
N ALA A 96 -8.97 -0.71 -3.53
CA ALA A 96 -10.34 -0.30 -3.85
C ALA A 96 -10.55 -0.17 -5.36
N VAL A 97 -9.62 0.49 -6.06
CA VAL A 97 -9.66 0.63 -7.52
C VAL A 97 -9.51 -0.73 -8.20
N ALA A 98 -8.60 -1.59 -7.75
CA ALA A 98 -8.41 -2.92 -8.31
C ALA A 98 -9.69 -3.77 -8.21
N THR A 99 -10.39 -3.73 -7.08
CA THR A 99 -11.68 -4.42 -6.90
C THR A 99 -12.71 -3.96 -7.92
N ILE A 100 -12.83 -2.64 -8.14
CA ILE A 100 -13.78 -2.08 -9.14
C ILE A 100 -13.39 -2.51 -10.56
N VAL A 101 -12.09 -2.47 -10.89
CA VAL A 101 -11.60 -2.85 -12.23
C VAL A 101 -11.84 -4.34 -12.49
N VAL A 102 -11.54 -5.22 -11.53
CA VAL A 102 -11.76 -6.67 -11.66
C VAL A 102 -13.25 -6.98 -11.78
N ALA A 103 -14.10 -6.41 -10.92
CA ALA A 103 -15.55 -6.58 -11.03
C ALA A 103 -16.09 -6.14 -12.40
N ARG A 104 -15.54 -5.04 -12.95
CA ARG A 104 -15.91 -4.59 -14.30
C ARG A 104 -15.47 -5.57 -15.39
N TRP A 105 -14.28 -6.15 -15.28
CA TRP A 105 -13.76 -7.11 -16.26
C TRP A 105 -14.50 -8.45 -16.23
N GLU A 106 -14.89 -8.91 -15.05
CA GLU A 106 -15.70 -10.13 -14.89
C GLU A 106 -17.18 -9.91 -15.26
N GLY A 107 -17.61 -8.65 -15.48
CA GLY A 107 -19.00 -8.30 -15.79
C GLY A 107 -19.93 -8.23 -14.58
N GLU A 108 -19.40 -8.45 -13.37
CA GLU A 108 -20.10 -8.47 -12.08
C GLU A 108 -20.23 -7.07 -11.43
N LEU A 109 -19.84 -6.00 -12.13
CA LEU A 109 -19.93 -4.64 -11.59
C LEU A 109 -21.35 -4.08 -11.72
N ASP A 110 -22.05 -3.99 -10.59
CA ASP A 110 -23.26 -3.18 -10.47
C ASP A 110 -22.90 -1.68 -10.56
N ARG A 111 -23.31 -1.07 -11.68
CA ARG A 111 -23.00 0.33 -11.98
C ARG A 111 -23.93 1.30 -11.27
N ASP A 112 -25.16 0.88 -10.98
CA ASP A 112 -26.15 1.72 -10.32
C ASP A 112 -25.81 1.82 -8.84
N ALA A 113 -25.45 0.70 -8.20
CA ALA A 113 -24.94 0.66 -6.84
C ALA A 113 -23.64 1.48 -6.69
N LEU A 114 -22.67 1.33 -7.62
CA LEU A 114 -21.43 2.11 -7.61
C LEU A 114 -21.71 3.61 -7.75
N LYS A 115 -22.59 4.01 -8.67
CA LYS A 115 -22.96 5.42 -8.86
C LYS A 115 -23.59 6.00 -7.61
N ALA A 116 -24.53 5.29 -7.01
CA ALA A 116 -25.19 5.73 -5.79
C ALA A 116 -24.22 5.83 -4.60
N ALA A 117 -23.21 4.94 -4.51
CA ALA A 117 -22.16 5.02 -3.49
C ALA A 117 -21.21 6.23 -3.67
N LEU A 118 -20.89 6.60 -4.91
CA LEU A 118 -20.01 7.75 -5.22
C LEU A 118 -20.72 9.10 -5.11
N ASP A 119 -22.03 9.15 -5.38
CA ASP A 119 -22.85 10.36 -5.31
C ASP A 119 -23.20 10.76 -3.84
N GLY A 120 -22.75 9.99 -2.85
CA GLY A 120 -22.84 10.34 -1.42
C GLY A 120 -24.21 10.13 -0.75
N GLY A 121 -25.12 9.39 -1.41
CA GLY A 121 -26.40 9.03 -0.80
C GLY A 121 -26.21 7.97 0.29
N PRO A 122 -26.85 8.09 1.47
CA PRO A 122 -26.87 7.00 2.44
C PRO A 122 -27.58 5.81 1.79
N GLN A 123 -26.84 4.70 1.65
CA GLN A 123 -27.41 3.42 1.25
C GLN A 123 -27.35 2.46 2.44
N PRO A 124 -28.37 1.63 2.63
CA PRO A 124 -28.31 0.52 3.58
C PRO A 124 -27.07 -0.31 3.23
N LEU A 125 -26.20 -0.60 4.21
CA LEU A 125 -25.16 -1.60 3.99
C LEU A 125 -25.86 -2.91 3.64
N ALA A 126 -25.57 -3.48 2.47
CA ALA A 126 -26.01 -4.82 2.14
C ALA A 126 -25.61 -5.75 3.29
N ALA A 127 -26.58 -6.52 3.82
CA ALA A 127 -26.29 -7.47 4.88
C ALA A 127 -25.18 -8.42 4.41
N ALA A 128 -24.28 -8.81 5.32
CA ALA A 128 -23.26 -9.78 4.98
C ALA A 128 -23.93 -11.02 4.35
N PRO A 129 -23.39 -11.56 3.23
CA PRO A 129 -24.00 -12.70 2.58
C PRO A 129 -24.19 -13.81 3.60
N ASP A 130 -25.42 -14.31 3.74
CA ASP A 130 -25.71 -15.41 4.64
C ASP A 130 -24.82 -16.58 4.25
N PRO A 131 -23.92 -17.07 5.13
CA PRO A 131 -23.08 -18.22 4.81
C PRO A 131 -23.87 -19.50 4.53
N ALA A 132 -25.18 -19.51 4.79
CA ALA A 132 -26.11 -20.58 4.43
C ALA A 132 -26.87 -20.35 3.09
N ALA A 133 -26.74 -19.20 2.44
CA ALA A 133 -27.44 -18.90 1.19
C ALA A 133 -26.94 -19.76 0.03
N GLY A 134 -27.89 -20.38 -0.68
CA GLY A 134 -27.61 -21.17 -1.88
C GLY A 134 -27.41 -20.28 -3.11
N PRO A 135 -26.95 -20.82 -4.25
CA PRO A 135 -26.86 -20.04 -5.48
C PRO A 135 -28.28 -19.61 -5.92
N GLY A 136 -28.58 -18.31 -5.79
CA GLY A 136 -29.85 -17.72 -6.24
C GLY A 136 -30.68 -16.97 -5.18
N ASP A 137 -30.19 -16.79 -3.94
CA ASP A 137 -30.91 -16.00 -2.93
C ASP A 137 -30.75 -14.50 -3.17
N ASP A 138 -31.88 -13.78 -3.22
CA ASP A 138 -31.92 -12.33 -3.41
C ASP A 138 -31.27 -11.58 -2.23
N LEU A 139 -30.54 -10.51 -2.52
CA LEU A 139 -29.88 -9.66 -1.52
C LEU A 139 -30.91 -9.08 -0.54
N VAL A 140 -30.87 -9.52 0.73
CA VAL A 140 -31.65 -8.93 1.80
C VAL A 140 -30.93 -7.67 2.31
N LEU A 141 -31.55 -6.51 2.14
CA LEU A 141 -31.09 -5.27 2.77
C LEU A 141 -31.33 -5.35 4.27
N ALA A 142 -30.40 -4.84 5.08
CA ALA A 142 -30.61 -4.73 6.52
C ALA A 142 -31.72 -3.70 6.79
N ASP A 143 -32.79 -4.12 7.45
CA ASP A 143 -33.84 -3.22 7.95
C ASP A 143 -33.24 -2.29 9.04
N ASP A 144 -33.65 -1.02 9.00
CA ASP A 144 -33.17 0.10 9.85
C ASP A 144 -33.14 -0.18 11.37
#